data_AF-A0A0Q7B3L6-F1
#
_entry.id   AF-A0A0Q7B3L6-F1
#
_cell.length_a   1.000
_cell.length_b   1.000
_cell.length_c   1.000
_cell.angle_alpha   90.00
_cell.angle_beta   90.00
_cell.angle_gamma   90.00
#
_symmetry.space_group_name_H-M   'P 1'
#
loop_
_entity.id
_entity.type
_entity.pdbx_description
1 polymer ?
#
loop_
_entity_poly.entity_id
_entity_poly.type
_entity_poly.pdbx_seq_one_letter_code
_entity_poly.pdbx_strand_id
1 'polypeptide(L)'
;MTVALSSPGAAISAILVAVNIAIILGALLVLPGGRRPQTAMAWLLLILAVPLFGFLVFLLFGRTSVGRKRRAQQEEVNAAIMARVPLNDIADAERQAALAPLVQGFARLNRELGVLPMTFDNSVELIDDYVACVEAMARDVATAEDYVHVQFYISAWDEVTAPFFEELVRAVERGVAVRFLFDHIGSKGIPVYKDMLRKLEGTGIQWAPMLPIRPLKGEVRRPDLRNHRKILVVDGRVAFSGSQNLIEACYDKPKNQKLGRAWVELMARLEGPVVQELNVVFATDWFTETGEDLREVVGAVPPPVDEPVRPGAITGVGVQVVPSGPGFTTENNLRLFTSMLYSAERRLSLTSPYFVPDDSLLYAITTAAQRGVEVELFVGATADQFMVAHAQRSYYEALLTAGVRIWLYPEPYVLHAKHFTVDDRVAVVGSSNMDMRSFALNYEVVMMMTGAEVVAGLERVQDTYRSLSTELTLDVWRARTRGQRYVDNLMRLTATLQ
;
A
#
# COMPACT_ATOMS: atom_id res chain seq x y z
N MET A 1 68.69 -12.42 8.37
CA MET A 1 67.49 -13.14 8.87
C MET A 1 66.29 -12.72 8.05
N THR A 2 66.11 -13.37 6.90
CA THR A 2 64.92 -13.28 6.06
C THR A 2 63.85 -14.15 6.70
N VAL A 3 62.86 -13.53 7.36
CA VAL A 3 61.69 -14.25 7.86
C VAL A 3 60.88 -14.66 6.63
N ALA A 4 60.97 -15.93 6.27
CA ALA A 4 60.15 -16.54 5.23
C ALA A 4 58.69 -16.55 5.70
N LEU A 5 57.93 -15.52 5.30
CA LEU A 5 56.47 -15.53 5.33
C LEU A 5 55.98 -16.43 4.18
N SER A 6 56.05 -17.75 4.37
CA SER A 6 55.40 -18.69 3.45
C SER A 6 54.75 -19.85 4.22
N SER A 7 54.13 -19.54 5.36
CA SER A 7 53.03 -20.39 5.81
C SER A 7 51.81 -20.06 4.94
N PRO A 8 51.08 -21.07 4.42
CA PRO A 8 49.82 -20.85 3.71
C PRO A 8 48.85 -19.92 4.46
N GLY A 9 48.90 -19.93 5.79
CA GLY A 9 48.12 -19.03 6.65
C GLY A 9 48.46 -17.54 6.49
N ALA A 10 49.72 -17.18 6.28
CA ALA A 10 50.12 -15.79 6.06
C ALA A 10 49.59 -15.24 4.73
N ALA A 11 49.64 -16.06 3.67
CA ALA A 11 49.09 -15.71 2.36
C ALA A 11 47.56 -15.55 2.41
N ILE A 12 46.86 -16.48 3.07
CA ILE A 12 45.40 -16.40 3.28
C ILE A 12 45.03 -15.13 4.07
N SER A 13 45.78 -14.82 5.13
CA SER A 13 45.54 -13.63 5.95
C SER A 13 45.73 -12.33 5.16
N ALA A 14 46.78 -12.24 4.35
CA ALA A 14 47.02 -11.07 3.48
C ALA A 14 45.90 -10.90 2.44
N ILE A 15 45.42 -12.00 1.85
CA ILE A 15 44.29 -11.98 0.91
C ILE A 15 43.02 -11.47 1.61
N LEU A 16 42.70 -11.99 2.80
CA LEU A 16 41.52 -11.55 3.56
C LEU A 16 41.58 -10.06 3.91
N VAL A 17 42.75 -9.55 4.30
CA VAL A 17 42.95 -8.12 4.57
C VAL A 17 42.75 -7.29 3.30
N ALA A 18 43.35 -7.71 2.17
CA ALA A 18 43.20 -7.02 0.89
C ALA A 18 41.73 -6.98 0.43
N VAL A 19 41.00 -8.10 0.57
CA VAL A 19 39.56 -8.18 0.27
C VAL A 19 38.76 -7.24 1.16
N ASN A 20 39.03 -7.20 2.47
CA ASN A 20 38.35 -6.29 3.39
C ASN A 20 38.57 -4.81 3.01
N ILE A 21 39.81 -4.43 2.70
CA ILE A 21 40.14 -3.06 2.27
C ILE A 21 39.41 -2.73 0.96
N ALA A 22 39.43 -3.64 -0.01
CA ALA A 22 38.74 -3.45 -1.29
C ALA A 22 37.21 -3.28 -1.12
N ILE A 23 36.59 -4.06 -0.23
CA ILE A 23 35.16 -3.93 0.11
C ILE A 23 34.88 -2.54 0.71
N ILE A 24 35.68 -2.09 1.67
CA ILE A 24 35.48 -0.78 2.33
C ILE A 24 35.66 0.37 1.34
N LEU A 25 36.73 0.36 0.53
CA LEU A 25 36.98 1.40 -0.47
C LEU A 25 35.89 1.40 -1.55
N GLY A 26 35.48 0.23 -2.02
CA GLY A 26 34.36 0.09 -2.95
C GLY A 26 33.06 0.62 -2.38
N ALA A 27 32.76 0.34 -1.11
CA ALA A 27 31.58 0.85 -0.42
C ALA A 27 31.60 2.38 -0.33
N LEU A 28 32.73 2.99 0.02
CA LEU A 28 32.90 4.46 0.09
C LEU A 28 32.68 5.15 -1.26
N LEU A 29 33.10 4.53 -2.36
CA LEU A 29 32.95 5.10 -3.71
C LEU A 29 31.54 4.89 -4.27
N VAL A 30 30.90 3.76 -3.99
CA VAL A 30 29.66 3.34 -4.66
C VAL A 30 28.41 3.69 -3.85
N LEU A 31 28.44 3.58 -2.52
CA LEU A 31 27.23 3.74 -1.70
C LEU A 31 26.65 5.15 -1.66
N PRO A 32 27.45 6.24 -1.64
CA PRO A 32 26.91 7.59 -1.64
C PRO A 32 26.11 7.93 -2.90
N GLY A 33 26.36 7.25 -4.02
CA GLY A 33 25.67 7.49 -5.28
C GLY A 33 24.19 7.07 -5.24
N GLY A 34 23.29 8.03 -5.46
CA GLY A 34 21.87 7.79 -5.73
C GLY A 34 21.06 7.26 -4.54
N ARG A 35 21.52 7.43 -3.30
CA ARG A 35 20.81 7.03 -2.07
C ARG A 35 20.61 8.22 -1.13
N ARG A 36 19.57 8.15 -0.28
CA ARG A 36 19.43 9.08 0.84
C ARG A 36 20.70 9.00 1.71
N PRO A 37 21.32 10.13 2.12
CA PRO A 37 22.57 10.13 2.87
C PRO A 37 22.53 9.24 4.12
N GLN A 38 21.40 9.24 4.83
CA GLN A 38 21.17 8.41 6.02
C GLN A 38 21.26 6.90 5.71
N THR A 39 20.64 6.45 4.62
CA THR A 39 20.69 5.04 4.17
C THR A 39 22.10 4.66 3.73
N ALA A 40 22.78 5.54 2.99
CA ALA A 40 24.16 5.31 2.57
C ALA A 40 25.09 5.16 3.79
N MET A 41 24.94 6.05 4.79
CA MET A 41 25.70 6.01 6.03
C MET A 41 25.45 4.73 6.84
N ALA A 42 24.20 4.27 6.94
CA ALA A 42 23.89 3.02 7.65
C ALA A 42 24.61 1.81 7.03
N TRP A 43 24.60 1.69 5.69
CA TRP A 43 25.35 0.64 5.00
C TRP A 43 26.86 0.79 5.13
N LEU A 44 27.38 2.01 5.05
CA LEU A 44 28.79 2.30 5.25
C LEU A 44 29.24 1.89 6.66
N LEU A 45 28.48 2.22 7.69
CA LEU A 45 28.79 1.84 9.08
C LEU A 45 28.77 0.32 9.28
N LEU A 46 27.78 -0.39 8.70
CA LEU A 46 27.71 -1.85 8.78
C LEU A 46 28.90 -2.52 8.09
N ILE A 47 29.26 -2.05 6.89
CA ILE A 47 30.41 -2.56 6.13
C ILE A 47 31.72 -2.18 6.82
N LEU A 48 31.82 -1.01 7.45
CA LEU A 48 33.02 -0.64 8.20
C LEU A 48 33.20 -1.52 9.45
N ALA A 49 32.10 -1.83 10.16
CA ALA A 49 32.14 -2.63 11.37
C ALA A 49 32.43 -4.11 11.09
N VAL A 50 31.79 -4.69 10.07
CA VAL A 50 31.94 -6.10 9.70
C VAL A 50 31.94 -6.25 8.17
N PRO A 51 33.08 -6.04 7.47
CA PRO A 51 33.08 -5.83 6.02
C PRO A 51 32.47 -6.95 5.19
N LEU A 52 32.89 -8.20 5.42
CA LEU A 52 32.39 -9.33 4.64
C LEU A 52 30.88 -9.56 4.87
N PHE A 53 30.44 -9.53 6.14
CA PHE A 53 29.03 -9.70 6.48
C PHE A 53 28.18 -8.53 5.98
N GLY A 54 28.61 -7.29 6.24
CA GLY A 54 27.93 -6.09 5.79
C GLY A 54 27.81 -6.03 4.28
N PHE A 55 28.83 -6.47 3.54
CA PHE A 55 28.79 -6.57 2.09
C PHE A 55 27.78 -7.62 1.60
N LEU A 56 27.77 -8.82 2.21
CA LEU A 56 26.79 -9.86 1.88
C LEU A 56 25.34 -9.40 2.15
N VAL A 57 25.10 -8.81 3.31
CA VAL A 57 23.78 -8.24 3.67
C VAL A 57 23.41 -7.09 2.72
N PHE A 58 24.36 -6.23 2.35
CA PHE A 58 24.15 -5.17 1.38
C PHE A 58 23.76 -5.72 -0.01
N LEU A 59 24.37 -6.82 -0.46
CA LEU A 59 24.00 -7.44 -1.73
C LEU A 59 22.56 -7.99 -1.72
N LEU A 60 22.09 -8.46 -0.56
CA LEU A 60 20.73 -8.99 -0.40
C LEU A 60 19.67 -7.88 -0.28
N PHE A 61 19.96 -6.80 0.46
CA PHE A 61 18.95 -5.79 0.85
C PHE A 61 19.24 -4.35 0.37
N GLY A 62 20.50 -3.99 0.11
CA GLY A 62 20.94 -2.61 -0.13
C GLY A 62 20.74 -2.06 -1.54
N ARG A 63 20.22 -2.87 -2.47
CA ARG A 63 19.79 -2.45 -3.81
C ARG A 63 18.26 -2.39 -3.87
N THR A 64 17.70 -1.18 -4.06
CA THR A 64 16.24 -0.91 -4.13
C THR A 64 15.59 -1.20 -5.48
N SER A 65 16.36 -1.66 -6.47
CA SER A 65 15.85 -1.94 -7.81
C SER A 65 15.18 -3.32 -7.90
N VAL A 66 13.99 -3.38 -8.51
CA VAL A 66 13.20 -4.59 -8.82
C VAL A 66 13.91 -5.54 -9.81
N GLY A 67 15.13 -5.21 -10.23
CA GLY A 67 15.88 -5.92 -11.28
C GLY A 67 15.55 -5.36 -12.67
N ARG A 68 16.56 -5.34 -13.56
CA ARG A 68 16.46 -4.70 -14.89
C ARG A 68 15.33 -5.29 -15.75
N LYS A 69 15.12 -6.61 -15.70
CA LYS A 69 14.09 -7.30 -16.48
C LYS A 69 12.68 -6.84 -16.12
N ARG A 70 12.37 -6.75 -14.83
CA ARG A 70 11.03 -6.36 -14.36
C ARG A 70 10.74 -4.88 -14.57
N ARG A 71 11.78 -4.03 -14.48
CA ARG A 71 11.66 -2.63 -14.87
C ARG A 71 11.35 -2.48 -16.36
N ALA A 72 12.06 -3.19 -17.23
CA ALA A 72 11.79 -3.17 -18.66
C ALA A 72 10.38 -3.68 -18.98
N GLN A 73 9.92 -4.76 -18.32
CA GLN A 73 8.55 -5.25 -18.45
C GLN A 73 7.52 -4.21 -17.99
N GLN A 74 7.75 -3.54 -16.86
CA GLN A 74 6.87 -2.48 -16.37
C GLN A 74 6.81 -1.29 -17.34
N GLU A 75 7.95 -0.85 -17.87
CA GLU A 75 8.03 0.24 -18.85
C GLU A 75 7.33 -0.14 -20.16
N GLU A 76 7.50 -1.38 -20.64
CA GLU A 76 6.81 -1.90 -21.82
C GLU A 76 5.29 -1.96 -21.63
N VAL A 77 4.84 -2.43 -20.47
CA VAL A 77 3.42 -2.49 -20.12
C VAL A 77 2.84 -1.08 -20.00
N ASN A 78 3.50 -0.18 -19.27
CA ASN A 78 3.06 1.21 -19.15
C ASN A 78 2.95 1.86 -20.54
N ALA A 79 3.97 1.71 -21.39
CA ALA A 79 3.95 2.25 -22.74
C ALA A 79 2.83 1.65 -23.60
N ALA A 80 2.58 0.34 -23.48
CA ALA A 80 1.52 -0.34 -24.20
C ALA A 80 0.11 0.07 -23.73
N ILE A 81 -0.06 0.28 -22.43
CA ILE A 81 -1.31 0.82 -21.84
C ILE A 81 -1.57 2.22 -22.40
N MET A 82 -0.57 3.11 -22.36
CA MET A 82 -0.72 4.47 -22.90
C MET A 82 -1.03 4.50 -24.39
N ALA A 83 -0.57 3.49 -25.14
CA ALA A 83 -0.75 3.43 -26.58
C ALA A 83 -2.06 2.76 -27.03
N ARG A 84 -2.71 1.95 -26.19
CA ARG A 84 -3.83 1.08 -26.60
C ARG A 84 -5.06 1.14 -25.73
N VAL A 85 -4.94 1.51 -24.46
CA VAL A 85 -6.11 1.75 -23.61
C VAL A 85 -6.55 3.19 -23.90
N PRO A 86 -7.81 3.43 -24.29
CA PRO A 86 -8.30 4.77 -24.58
C PRO A 86 -8.50 5.58 -23.29
N LEU A 87 -7.45 5.71 -22.47
CA LEU A 87 -7.47 6.48 -21.23
C LEU A 87 -7.83 7.96 -21.48
N ASN A 88 -7.54 8.47 -22.68
CA ASN A 88 -7.98 9.81 -23.07
C ASN A 88 -9.50 9.91 -23.27
N ASP A 89 -10.17 8.81 -23.59
CA ASP A 89 -11.62 8.81 -23.86
C ASP A 89 -12.43 8.81 -22.55
N ILE A 90 -11.84 8.31 -21.46
CA ILE A 90 -12.42 8.37 -20.11
C ILE A 90 -12.00 9.63 -19.33
N ALA A 91 -11.08 10.42 -19.87
CA ALA A 91 -10.65 11.68 -19.28
C ALA A 91 -11.58 12.82 -19.72
N ASP A 92 -12.07 13.62 -18.76
CA ASP A 92 -12.86 14.82 -19.05
C ASP A 92 -12.06 16.08 -18.74
N ALA A 93 -11.41 16.63 -19.76
CA ALA A 93 -10.55 17.80 -19.63
C ALA A 93 -11.35 19.07 -19.23
N GLU A 94 -12.61 19.17 -19.63
CA GLU A 94 -13.46 20.33 -19.33
C GLU A 94 -13.84 20.33 -17.85
N ARG A 95 -14.34 19.20 -17.34
CA ARG A 95 -14.64 19.05 -15.91
C ARG A 95 -13.40 19.15 -15.06
N GLN A 96 -12.26 18.60 -15.52
CA GLN A 96 -10.99 18.78 -14.82
C GLN A 96 -10.61 20.27 -14.74
N ALA A 97 -10.82 21.06 -15.80
CA ALA A 97 -10.58 22.50 -15.79
C ALA A 97 -11.57 23.29 -14.90
N ALA A 98 -12.73 22.73 -14.58
CA ALA A 98 -13.72 23.31 -13.67
C ALA A 98 -13.42 23.06 -12.17
N LEU A 99 -12.50 22.15 -11.84
CA LEU A 99 -12.09 21.90 -10.45
C LEU A 99 -11.37 23.11 -9.83
N ALA A 100 -11.29 23.17 -8.51
CA ALA A 100 -10.49 24.17 -7.83
C ALA A 100 -9.01 24.10 -8.28
N PRO A 101 -8.29 25.23 -8.46
CA PRO A 101 -6.93 25.24 -9.02
C PRO A 101 -5.94 24.31 -8.32
N LEU A 102 -6.04 24.15 -6.99
CA LEU A 102 -5.21 23.21 -6.22
C LEU A 102 -5.48 21.76 -6.62
N VAL A 103 -6.75 21.39 -6.76
CA VAL A 103 -7.16 20.04 -7.15
C VAL A 103 -6.73 19.73 -8.59
N GLN A 104 -6.81 20.71 -9.50
CA GLN A 104 -6.22 20.58 -10.85
C GLN A 104 -4.73 20.28 -10.80
N GLY A 105 -4.02 20.95 -9.88
CA GLY A 105 -2.61 20.72 -9.59
C GLY A 105 -2.32 19.27 -9.20
N PHE A 106 -3.11 18.70 -8.29
CA PHE A 106 -2.98 17.29 -7.87
C PHE A 106 -3.30 16.33 -9.01
N ALA A 107 -4.39 16.56 -9.74
CA ALA A 107 -4.80 15.71 -10.86
C ALA A 107 -3.71 15.63 -11.94
N ARG A 108 -3.10 16.78 -12.28
CA ARG A 108 -1.97 16.87 -13.20
C ARG A 108 -0.72 16.19 -12.64
N LEU A 109 -0.37 16.43 -11.38
CA LEU A 109 0.78 15.79 -10.74
C LEU A 109 0.67 14.26 -10.81
N ASN A 110 -0.51 13.73 -10.49
CA ASN A 110 -0.78 12.29 -10.54
C ASN A 110 -0.73 11.75 -11.96
N ARG A 111 -1.27 12.47 -12.95
CA ARG A 111 -1.18 12.07 -14.35
C ARG A 111 0.27 12.01 -14.84
N GLU A 112 1.09 13.01 -14.51
CA GLU A 112 2.50 13.06 -14.91
C GLU A 112 3.35 11.96 -14.25
N LEU A 113 3.04 11.59 -13.00
CA LEU A 113 3.84 10.63 -12.23
C LEU A 113 3.30 9.21 -12.20
N GLY A 114 2.00 9.02 -12.40
CA GLY A 114 1.26 7.76 -12.29
C GLY A 114 0.55 7.34 -13.58
N VAL A 115 0.57 8.19 -14.60
CA VAL A 115 0.04 8.04 -15.97
C VAL A 115 -1.50 8.00 -16.10
N LEU A 116 -2.24 7.62 -15.06
CA LEU A 116 -3.70 7.53 -15.12
C LEU A 116 -4.39 8.91 -15.01
N PRO A 117 -5.40 9.20 -15.86
CA PRO A 117 -6.11 10.48 -15.86
C PRO A 117 -7.04 10.61 -14.65
N MET A 118 -7.75 11.74 -14.57
CA MET A 118 -8.88 11.86 -13.66
C MET A 118 -10.16 11.55 -14.44
N THR A 119 -11.01 10.71 -13.86
CA THR A 119 -12.30 10.33 -14.42
C THR A 119 -13.44 10.98 -13.63
N PHE A 120 -14.60 11.09 -14.25
CA PHE A 120 -15.81 11.66 -13.65
C PHE A 120 -17.01 10.73 -13.89
N ASP A 121 -18.17 11.12 -13.38
CA ASP A 121 -19.40 10.32 -13.46
C ASP A 121 -19.27 8.94 -12.81
N ASN A 122 -18.40 8.84 -11.81
CA ASN A 122 -18.27 7.64 -11.00
C ASN A 122 -19.31 7.63 -9.87
N SER A 123 -19.74 6.44 -9.49
CA SER A 123 -20.50 6.21 -8.27
C SER A 123 -19.62 5.50 -7.25
N VAL A 124 -19.67 5.94 -5.99
CA VAL A 124 -18.83 5.43 -4.90
C VAL A 124 -19.70 5.07 -3.70
N GLU A 125 -19.55 3.84 -3.22
CA GLU A 125 -20.11 3.37 -1.96
C GLU A 125 -18.95 3.06 -1.00
N LEU A 126 -18.94 3.73 0.16
CA LEU A 126 -17.96 3.51 1.22
C LEU A 126 -18.48 2.44 2.16
N ILE A 127 -17.74 1.33 2.30
CA ILE A 127 -18.11 0.17 3.11
C ILE A 127 -17.07 0.02 4.23
N ASP A 128 -17.50 0.29 5.46
CA ASP A 128 -16.69 0.20 6.69
C ASP A 128 -17.01 -1.04 7.55
N ASP A 129 -18.09 -1.77 7.22
CA ASP A 129 -18.35 -3.09 7.79
C ASP A 129 -17.55 -4.18 7.06
N TYR A 130 -16.73 -4.88 7.84
CA TYR A 130 -15.77 -5.85 7.35
C TYR A 130 -16.43 -7.05 6.64
N VAL A 131 -17.51 -7.59 7.20
CA VAL A 131 -18.19 -8.79 6.66
C VAL A 131 -19.08 -8.39 5.49
N ALA A 132 -19.83 -7.29 5.63
CA ALA A 132 -20.67 -6.76 4.57
C ALA A 132 -19.89 -6.42 3.31
N CYS A 133 -18.62 -5.99 3.44
CA CYS A 133 -17.74 -5.79 2.28
C CYS A 133 -17.45 -7.10 1.54
N VAL A 134 -17.16 -8.21 2.24
CA VAL A 134 -16.90 -9.52 1.61
C VAL A 134 -18.17 -10.05 0.95
N GLU A 135 -19.32 -9.89 1.59
CA GLU A 135 -20.60 -10.25 1.02
C GLU A 135 -20.97 -9.39 -0.20
N ALA A 136 -20.65 -8.09 -0.18
CA ALA A 136 -20.86 -7.19 -1.31
C ALA A 136 -20.01 -7.62 -2.51
N MET A 137 -18.73 -7.92 -2.29
CA MET A 137 -17.85 -8.49 -3.31
C MET A 137 -18.42 -9.79 -3.89
N ALA A 138 -18.91 -10.70 -3.04
CA ALA A 138 -19.50 -11.96 -3.49
C ALA A 138 -20.78 -11.73 -4.33
N ARG A 139 -21.64 -10.78 -3.94
CA ARG A 139 -22.84 -10.41 -4.70
C ARG A 139 -22.50 -9.86 -6.08
N ASP A 140 -21.50 -8.98 -6.19
CA ASP A 140 -21.09 -8.46 -7.50
C ASP A 140 -20.41 -9.54 -8.35
N VAL A 141 -19.64 -10.47 -7.77
CA VAL A 141 -19.10 -11.63 -8.50
C VAL A 141 -20.20 -12.57 -9.01
N ALA A 142 -21.31 -12.69 -8.29
CA ALA A 142 -22.45 -13.50 -8.71
C ALA A 142 -23.10 -12.97 -10.01
N THR A 143 -22.98 -11.68 -10.30
CA THR A 143 -23.49 -11.06 -11.54
C THR A 143 -22.50 -11.10 -12.70
N ALA A 144 -21.29 -11.66 -12.50
CA ALA A 144 -20.26 -11.67 -13.53
C ALA A 144 -20.64 -12.53 -14.75
N GLU A 145 -20.39 -11.98 -15.94
CA GLU A 145 -20.66 -12.57 -17.26
C GLU A 145 -19.39 -12.89 -18.05
N ASP A 146 -18.36 -12.05 -17.98
CA ASP A 146 -17.16 -12.14 -18.83
C ASP A 146 -15.90 -12.51 -18.03
N TYR A 147 -15.57 -11.70 -17.01
CA TYR A 147 -14.37 -11.92 -16.20
C TYR A 147 -14.46 -11.35 -14.78
N VAL A 148 -13.69 -11.96 -13.88
CA VAL A 148 -13.44 -11.46 -12.54
C VAL A 148 -11.94 -11.42 -12.28
N HIS A 149 -11.44 -10.25 -11.90
CA HIS A 149 -10.05 -10.01 -11.58
C HIS A 149 -9.91 -9.67 -10.10
N VAL A 150 -9.14 -10.47 -9.37
CA VAL A 150 -9.03 -10.39 -7.91
C VAL A 150 -7.56 -10.26 -7.52
N GLN A 151 -7.21 -9.25 -6.75
CA GLN A 151 -5.85 -9.02 -6.26
C GLN A 151 -5.86 -8.52 -4.83
N PHE A 152 -5.22 -9.25 -3.91
CA PHE A 152 -5.12 -8.85 -2.50
C PHE A 152 -3.74 -9.16 -1.92
N TYR A 153 -3.34 -8.38 -0.91
CA TYR A 153 -2.06 -8.61 -0.21
C TYR A 153 -2.11 -9.89 0.61
N ILE A 154 -3.00 -9.94 1.60
CA ILE A 154 -3.26 -11.14 2.39
C ILE A 154 -4.57 -11.74 1.90
N SER A 155 -4.50 -13.03 1.58
CA SER A 155 -5.67 -13.83 1.25
C SER A 155 -5.68 -15.14 2.01
N ALA A 156 -6.86 -15.53 2.45
CA ALA A 156 -7.15 -16.82 3.08
C ALA A 156 -8.51 -17.31 2.58
N TRP A 157 -8.71 -18.63 2.49
CA TRP A 157 -10.01 -19.23 2.23
C TRP A 157 -10.55 -19.85 3.52
N ASP A 158 -11.01 -18.95 4.39
CA ASP A 158 -11.56 -19.17 5.73
C ASP A 158 -13.09 -19.03 5.76
N GLU A 159 -13.70 -18.99 6.95
CA GLU A 159 -15.16 -18.92 7.11
C GLU A 159 -15.79 -17.62 6.62
N VAL A 160 -15.09 -16.48 6.77
CA VAL A 160 -15.60 -15.15 6.38
C VAL A 160 -15.49 -14.98 4.87
N THR A 161 -14.40 -15.49 4.28
CA THR A 161 -14.10 -15.36 2.85
C THR A 161 -14.66 -16.49 1.98
N ALA A 162 -15.08 -17.60 2.59
CA ALA A 162 -15.63 -18.75 1.88
C ALA A 162 -16.77 -18.38 0.92
N PRO A 163 -17.78 -17.56 1.29
CA PRO A 163 -18.84 -17.17 0.36
C PRO A 163 -18.31 -16.47 -0.89
N PHE A 164 -17.27 -15.64 -0.75
CA PHE A 164 -16.65 -14.97 -1.89
C PHE A 164 -15.92 -15.97 -2.81
N PHE A 165 -15.10 -16.86 -2.26
CA PHE A 165 -14.42 -17.88 -3.07
C PHE A 165 -15.39 -18.88 -3.72
N GLU A 166 -16.47 -19.24 -3.04
CA GLU A 166 -17.52 -20.09 -3.60
C GLU A 166 -18.21 -19.43 -4.79
N GLU A 167 -18.48 -18.13 -4.73
CA GLU A 167 -19.01 -17.39 -5.89
C GLU A 167 -17.99 -17.26 -7.02
N LEU A 168 -16.69 -17.16 -6.74
CA LEU A 168 -15.66 -17.24 -7.78
C LEU A 168 -15.67 -18.61 -8.48
N VAL A 169 -15.82 -19.70 -7.73
CA VAL A 169 -15.93 -21.05 -8.30
C VAL A 169 -17.19 -21.15 -9.17
N ARG A 170 -18.33 -20.66 -8.70
CA ARG A 170 -19.58 -20.62 -9.50
C ARG A 170 -19.43 -19.78 -10.76
N ALA A 171 -18.71 -18.66 -10.70
CA ALA A 171 -18.43 -17.85 -11.88
C ALA A 171 -17.64 -18.65 -12.93
N VAL A 172 -16.60 -19.38 -12.52
CA VAL A 172 -15.87 -20.30 -13.40
C VAL A 172 -16.79 -21.36 -14.00
N GLU A 173 -17.70 -21.95 -13.21
CA GLU A 173 -18.67 -22.94 -13.69
C GLU A 173 -19.65 -22.37 -14.73
N ARG A 174 -19.96 -21.07 -14.65
CA ARG A 174 -20.73 -20.34 -15.66
C ARG A 174 -19.92 -19.99 -16.92
N GLY A 175 -18.62 -20.24 -16.93
CA GLY A 175 -17.71 -19.93 -18.03
C GLY A 175 -17.00 -18.57 -17.92
N VAL A 176 -17.14 -17.87 -16.80
CA VAL A 176 -16.49 -16.58 -16.53
C VAL A 176 -14.99 -16.78 -16.32
N ALA A 177 -14.15 -15.93 -16.92
CA ALA A 177 -12.72 -15.98 -16.70
C ALA A 177 -12.33 -15.38 -15.34
N VAL A 178 -11.97 -16.22 -14.37
CA VAL A 178 -11.57 -15.77 -13.03
C VAL A 178 -10.06 -15.82 -12.85
N ARG A 179 -9.45 -14.67 -12.51
CA ARG A 179 -8.02 -14.51 -12.26
C ARG A 179 -7.75 -13.97 -10.87
N PHE A 180 -6.89 -14.64 -10.11
CA PHE A 180 -6.63 -14.35 -8.71
C PHE A 180 -5.13 -14.18 -8.40
N LEU A 181 -4.77 -13.02 -7.84
CA LEU A 181 -3.45 -12.68 -7.35
C LEU A 181 -3.46 -12.52 -5.84
N PHE A 182 -2.50 -13.15 -5.17
CA PHE A 182 -2.26 -12.96 -3.73
C PHE A 182 -0.77 -12.78 -3.43
N ASP A 183 -0.38 -11.98 -2.44
CA ASP A 183 1.04 -11.87 -2.09
C ASP A 183 1.56 -13.16 -1.44
N HIS A 184 2.69 -13.66 -1.97
CA HIS A 184 3.28 -14.91 -1.51
C HIS A 184 3.67 -14.88 -0.04
N ILE A 185 4.36 -13.84 0.43
CA ILE A 185 4.85 -13.80 1.82
C ILE A 185 3.75 -13.36 2.77
N GLY A 186 2.93 -12.37 2.35
CA GLY A 186 1.80 -11.89 3.13
C GLY A 186 0.85 -13.03 3.50
N SER A 187 0.48 -13.85 2.51
CA SER A 187 -0.48 -14.95 2.71
C SER A 187 0.16 -16.21 3.31
N LYS A 188 1.45 -16.48 3.07
CA LYS A 188 2.14 -17.69 3.59
C LYS A 188 2.19 -17.77 5.11
N GLY A 189 2.11 -16.63 5.80
CA GLY A 189 2.08 -16.57 7.27
C GLY A 189 0.73 -16.97 7.90
N ILE A 190 -0.29 -17.23 7.09
CA ILE A 190 -1.65 -17.56 7.54
C ILE A 190 -1.80 -19.08 7.72
N PRO A 191 -2.39 -19.56 8.83
CA PRO A 191 -2.53 -21.00 9.10
C PRO A 191 -3.19 -21.79 7.97
N VAL A 192 -4.30 -21.31 7.40
CA VAL A 192 -5.00 -21.99 6.30
C VAL A 192 -4.35 -21.83 4.92
N TYR A 193 -3.16 -21.22 4.80
CA TYR A 193 -2.52 -20.96 3.50
C TYR A 193 -2.36 -22.21 2.62
N LYS A 194 -1.90 -23.33 3.20
CA LYS A 194 -1.72 -24.58 2.44
C LYS A 194 -3.05 -25.19 2.00
N ASP A 195 -4.09 -25.01 2.81
CA ASP A 195 -5.42 -25.51 2.49
C ASP A 195 -6.09 -24.65 1.43
N MET A 196 -5.90 -23.33 1.47
CA MET A 196 -6.28 -22.41 0.39
C MET A 196 -5.67 -22.84 -0.95
N LEU A 197 -4.35 -23.10 -1.00
CA LEU A 197 -3.69 -23.58 -2.23
C LEU A 197 -4.28 -24.90 -2.72
N ARG A 198 -4.50 -25.87 -1.81
CA ARG A 198 -5.09 -27.17 -2.17
C ARG A 198 -6.52 -27.03 -2.70
N LYS A 199 -7.32 -26.14 -2.12
CA LYS A 199 -8.67 -25.83 -2.62
C LYS A 199 -8.59 -25.21 -4.01
N LEU A 200 -7.73 -24.20 -4.21
CA LEU A 200 -7.54 -23.54 -5.50
C LEU A 200 -7.11 -24.51 -6.61
N GLU A 201 -6.20 -25.45 -6.30
CA GLU A 201 -5.79 -26.53 -7.23
C GLU A 201 -6.95 -27.40 -7.71
N GLY A 202 -8.02 -27.52 -6.92
CA GLY A 202 -9.24 -28.26 -7.26
C GLY A 202 -10.29 -27.45 -8.02
N THR A 203 -10.01 -26.19 -8.36
CA THR A 203 -10.93 -25.28 -9.06
C THR A 203 -10.40 -24.89 -10.44
N GLY A 204 -11.24 -24.30 -11.29
CA GLY A 204 -10.80 -23.68 -12.55
C GLY A 204 -10.35 -22.21 -12.40
N ILE A 205 -10.23 -21.69 -11.18
CA ILE A 205 -9.74 -20.31 -10.94
C ILE A 205 -8.28 -20.24 -11.38
N GLN A 206 -7.95 -19.31 -12.26
CA GLN A 206 -6.57 -19.04 -12.63
C GLN A 206 -5.93 -18.22 -11.50
N TRP A 207 -4.80 -18.68 -10.95
CA TRP A 207 -4.17 -17.96 -9.85
C TRP A 207 -2.65 -17.90 -9.96
N ALA A 208 -2.08 -16.82 -9.42
CA ALA A 208 -0.65 -16.68 -9.31
C ALA A 208 -0.26 -15.92 -8.03
N PRO A 209 0.81 -16.33 -7.34
CA PRO A 209 1.35 -15.55 -6.24
C PRO A 209 2.08 -14.32 -6.78
N MET A 210 1.89 -13.17 -6.15
CA MET A 210 2.65 -11.96 -6.40
C MET A 210 3.99 -12.00 -5.67
N LEU A 211 5.03 -11.50 -6.33
CA LEU A 211 6.38 -11.43 -5.79
C LEU A 211 6.86 -12.74 -5.12
N PRO A 212 6.74 -13.92 -5.77
CA PRO A 212 7.12 -15.19 -5.18
C PRO A 212 8.62 -15.23 -4.85
N ILE A 213 8.94 -15.93 -3.76
CA ILE A 213 10.31 -16.15 -3.28
C ILE A 213 10.52 -17.64 -3.18
N ARG A 214 11.13 -18.21 -4.22
CA ARG A 214 11.42 -19.64 -4.34
C ARG A 214 12.81 -19.80 -4.93
N PRO A 215 13.87 -19.66 -4.12
CA PRO A 215 15.25 -19.72 -4.59
C PRO A 215 15.57 -20.99 -5.39
N LEU A 216 14.99 -22.13 -4.99
CA LEU A 216 15.14 -23.42 -5.68
C LEU A 216 14.51 -23.46 -7.08
N LYS A 217 13.60 -22.53 -7.41
CA LYS A 217 12.98 -22.35 -8.73
C LYS A 217 13.58 -21.16 -9.50
N GLY A 218 14.69 -20.59 -9.03
CA GLY A 218 15.30 -19.39 -9.63
C GLY A 218 14.60 -18.07 -9.30
N GLU A 219 13.55 -18.10 -8.46
CA GLU A 219 12.80 -16.91 -8.05
C GLU A 219 13.43 -16.29 -6.79
N VAL A 220 14.66 -15.79 -6.92
CA VAL A 220 15.32 -15.02 -5.86
C VAL A 220 14.86 -13.57 -5.94
N ARG A 221 13.94 -13.19 -5.06
CA ARG A 221 13.44 -11.81 -4.96
C ARG A 221 13.74 -11.23 -3.59
N ARG A 222 13.65 -9.91 -3.51
CA ARG A 222 13.76 -9.18 -2.25
C ARG A 222 12.51 -9.42 -1.39
N PRO A 223 12.66 -9.95 -0.15
CA PRO A 223 11.52 -10.25 0.72
C PRO A 223 10.78 -9.01 1.21
N ASP A 224 11.47 -7.88 1.24
CA ASP A 224 10.95 -6.60 1.66
C ASP A 224 10.18 -5.86 0.55
N LEU A 225 10.20 -6.30 -0.71
CA LEU A 225 9.28 -5.78 -1.74
C LEU A 225 8.01 -6.62 -1.76
N ARG A 226 6.85 -6.04 -1.46
CA ARG A 226 5.54 -6.74 -1.41
C ARG A 226 4.49 -5.98 -2.23
N ASN A 227 3.45 -6.67 -2.69
CA ASN A 227 2.34 -6.03 -3.37
C ASN A 227 1.17 -5.88 -2.41
N HIS A 228 0.90 -4.64 -1.99
CA HIS A 228 -0.08 -4.29 -0.99
C HIS A 228 -1.43 -3.86 -1.58
N ARG A 229 -1.58 -3.87 -2.91
CA ARG A 229 -2.84 -3.47 -3.58
C ARG A 229 -3.98 -4.43 -3.23
N LYS A 230 -5.19 -3.88 -3.19
CA LYS A 230 -6.45 -4.61 -3.01
C LYS A 230 -7.39 -4.14 -4.10
N ILE A 231 -7.65 -5.00 -5.07
CA ILE A 231 -8.42 -4.70 -6.27
C ILE A 231 -9.32 -5.89 -6.55
N LEU A 232 -10.61 -5.63 -6.68
CA LEU A 232 -11.56 -6.52 -7.35
C LEU A 232 -12.09 -5.77 -8.57
N VAL A 233 -12.19 -6.42 -9.72
CA VAL A 233 -12.90 -5.92 -10.89
C VAL A 233 -13.83 -7.02 -11.41
N VAL A 234 -15.08 -6.67 -11.68
CA VAL A 234 -16.10 -7.54 -12.26
C VAL A 234 -16.56 -6.94 -13.58
N ASP A 235 -16.31 -7.64 -14.69
CA ASP A 235 -16.69 -7.29 -16.06
C ASP A 235 -16.33 -5.87 -16.53
N GLY A 236 -15.41 -5.20 -15.84
CA GLY A 236 -15.12 -3.79 -16.08
C GLY A 236 -16.26 -2.85 -15.72
N ARG A 237 -17.31 -3.33 -15.02
CA ARG A 237 -18.49 -2.58 -14.60
C ARG A 237 -18.40 -2.11 -13.15
N VAL A 238 -17.89 -2.99 -12.28
CA VAL A 238 -17.76 -2.74 -10.84
C VAL A 238 -16.32 -3.00 -10.42
N ALA A 239 -15.81 -2.16 -9.52
CA ALA A 239 -14.54 -2.41 -8.84
C ALA A 239 -14.63 -2.20 -7.33
N PHE A 240 -13.71 -2.83 -6.60
CA PHE A 240 -13.47 -2.54 -5.19
C PHE A 240 -12.00 -2.22 -4.97
N SER A 241 -11.71 -1.23 -4.14
CA SER A 241 -10.36 -0.91 -3.68
C SER A 241 -10.38 -0.18 -2.34
N GLY A 242 -9.31 -0.32 -1.56
CA GLY A 242 -9.23 0.23 -0.21
C GLY A 242 -8.22 -0.50 0.65
N SER A 243 -8.50 -0.59 1.94
CA SER A 243 -7.55 -1.13 2.91
C SER A 243 -7.72 -2.61 3.20
N GLN A 244 -8.92 -3.17 2.97
CA GLN A 244 -9.32 -4.50 3.43
C GLN A 244 -8.53 -5.65 2.80
N ASN A 245 -7.96 -6.51 3.64
CA ASN A 245 -7.44 -7.81 3.18
C ASN A 245 -8.56 -8.86 3.04
N LEU A 246 -8.32 -9.90 2.24
CA LEU A 246 -9.30 -10.98 2.00
C LEU A 246 -9.06 -12.15 2.97
N ILE A 247 -9.40 -11.96 4.24
CA ILE A 247 -9.20 -12.91 5.34
C ILE A 247 -10.20 -12.59 6.45
N GLU A 248 -10.45 -13.49 7.39
CA GLU A 248 -11.15 -13.13 8.62
C GLU A 248 -10.44 -12.00 9.39
N ALA A 249 -11.22 -11.10 10.01
CA ALA A 249 -10.69 -9.91 10.67
C ALA A 249 -9.72 -10.22 11.84
N CYS A 250 -9.78 -11.45 12.38
CA CYS A 250 -8.87 -11.97 13.39
C CYS A 250 -7.59 -12.65 12.80
N TYR A 251 -7.23 -12.31 11.56
CA TYR A 251 -5.98 -12.70 10.91
C TYR A 251 -5.82 -14.21 10.70
N ASP A 252 -6.89 -14.98 10.89
CA ASP A 252 -6.91 -16.45 10.97
C ASP A 252 -5.93 -16.98 12.01
N LYS A 253 -5.80 -16.27 13.15
CA LYS A 253 -4.84 -16.63 14.21
C LYS A 253 -5.56 -16.93 15.52
N PRO A 254 -5.41 -18.15 16.10
CA PRO A 254 -6.06 -18.51 17.36
C PRO A 254 -5.75 -17.55 18.52
N LYS A 255 -4.54 -17.01 18.56
CA LYS A 255 -4.15 -15.99 19.56
C LYS A 255 -4.98 -14.71 19.43
N ASN A 256 -5.24 -14.26 18.20
CA ASN A 256 -5.97 -13.02 17.95
C ASN A 256 -7.47 -13.22 18.19
N GLN A 257 -8.03 -14.35 17.74
CA GLN A 257 -9.41 -14.77 18.05
C GLN A 257 -9.65 -14.81 19.57
N LYS A 258 -8.73 -15.41 20.34
CA LYS A 258 -8.81 -15.45 21.81
C LYS A 258 -8.78 -14.05 22.46
N LEU A 259 -8.07 -13.10 21.85
CA LEU A 259 -8.00 -11.71 22.32
C LEU A 259 -9.18 -10.86 21.83
N GLY A 260 -10.05 -11.40 20.97
CA GLY A 260 -11.10 -10.62 20.28
C GLY A 260 -10.54 -9.57 19.32
N ARG A 261 -9.28 -9.73 18.87
CA ARG A 261 -8.60 -8.72 18.05
C ARG A 261 -9.10 -8.80 16.61
N ALA A 262 -9.76 -7.76 16.15
CA ALA A 262 -10.26 -7.65 14.78
C ALA A 262 -9.75 -6.37 14.09
N TRP A 263 -9.41 -6.48 12.81
CA TRP A 263 -9.15 -5.32 11.96
C TRP A 263 -10.42 -4.51 11.69
N VAL A 264 -10.29 -3.19 11.68
CA VAL A 264 -11.30 -2.23 11.23
C VAL A 264 -10.77 -1.55 9.97
N GLU A 265 -11.47 -1.71 8.86
CA GLU A 265 -10.99 -1.37 7.52
C GLU A 265 -12.02 -0.55 6.74
N LEU A 266 -11.61 -0.03 5.59
CA LEU A 266 -12.52 0.71 4.71
C LEU A 266 -12.26 0.30 3.26
N MET A 267 -13.33 -0.01 2.54
CA MET A 267 -13.32 -0.26 1.11
C MET A 267 -14.25 0.70 0.39
N ALA A 268 -13.87 1.10 -0.81
CA ALA A 268 -14.77 1.76 -1.74
C ALA A 268 -15.18 0.75 -2.81
N ARG A 269 -16.49 0.61 -3.01
CA ARG A 269 -17.07 -0.02 -4.19
C ARG A 269 -17.34 1.09 -5.22
N LEU A 270 -16.87 0.89 -6.44
CA LEU A 270 -16.90 1.89 -7.51
C LEU A 270 -17.59 1.35 -8.75
N GLU A 271 -18.33 2.23 -9.40
CA GLU A 271 -18.91 2.06 -10.73
C GLU A 271 -18.57 3.29 -11.58
N GLY A 272 -18.51 3.11 -12.90
CA GLY A 272 -18.16 4.17 -13.85
C GLY A 272 -16.74 4.04 -14.39
N PRO A 273 -16.23 5.07 -15.08
CA PRO A 273 -15.00 4.97 -15.85
C PRO A 273 -13.74 4.61 -15.03
N VAL A 274 -13.71 4.90 -13.72
CA VAL A 274 -12.62 4.53 -12.80
C VAL A 274 -12.36 3.03 -12.75
N VAL A 275 -13.35 2.19 -13.04
CA VAL A 275 -13.21 0.73 -13.05
C VAL A 275 -12.17 0.29 -14.08
N GLN A 276 -12.09 0.98 -15.21
CA GLN A 276 -11.09 0.69 -16.24
C GLN A 276 -9.66 0.95 -15.71
N GLU A 277 -9.45 2.03 -14.96
CA GLU A 277 -8.15 2.34 -14.36
C GLU A 277 -7.68 1.26 -13.37
N LEU A 278 -8.57 0.78 -12.51
CA LEU A 278 -8.25 -0.32 -11.59
C LEU A 278 -7.98 -1.63 -12.34
N ASN A 279 -8.72 -1.89 -13.42
CA ASN A 279 -8.50 -3.06 -14.27
C ASN A 279 -7.14 -3.02 -14.99
N VAL A 280 -6.72 -1.83 -15.44
CA VAL A 280 -5.38 -1.59 -16.01
C VAL A 280 -4.29 -1.92 -14.98
N VAL A 281 -4.45 -1.49 -13.73
CA VAL A 281 -3.50 -1.78 -12.65
C VAL A 281 -3.42 -3.30 -12.39
N PHE A 282 -4.56 -3.99 -12.32
CA PHE A 282 -4.60 -5.44 -12.18
C PHE A 282 -3.90 -6.16 -13.34
N ALA A 283 -4.26 -5.83 -14.58
CA ALA A 283 -3.72 -6.50 -15.76
C ALA A 283 -2.20 -6.32 -15.89
N THR A 284 -1.69 -5.17 -15.46
CA THR A 284 -0.25 -4.90 -15.36
C THR A 284 0.44 -5.85 -14.40
N ASP A 285 -0.13 -6.05 -13.21
CA ASP A 285 0.41 -6.96 -12.21
C ASP A 285 0.26 -8.43 -12.64
N TRP A 286 -0.85 -8.79 -13.29
CA TRP A 286 -1.08 -10.12 -13.86
C TRP A 286 -0.01 -10.47 -14.90
N PHE A 287 0.15 -9.64 -15.93
CA PHE A 287 1.17 -9.83 -16.96
C PHE A 287 2.57 -9.94 -16.36
N THR A 288 2.87 -9.14 -15.34
CA THR A 288 4.17 -9.15 -14.69
C THR A 288 4.46 -10.47 -13.98
N GLU A 289 3.45 -11.16 -13.43
CA GLU A 289 3.63 -12.42 -12.70
C GLU A 289 3.39 -13.67 -13.55
N THR A 290 2.53 -13.60 -14.57
CA THR A 290 2.14 -14.76 -15.39
C THR A 290 2.70 -14.72 -16.81
N GLY A 291 2.99 -13.53 -17.34
CA GLY A 291 3.33 -13.31 -18.75
C GLY A 291 2.12 -13.34 -19.69
N GLU A 292 0.90 -13.57 -19.18
CA GLU A 292 -0.34 -13.51 -19.95
C GLU A 292 -0.74 -12.05 -20.14
N ASP A 293 -0.99 -11.68 -21.39
CA ASP A 293 -1.36 -10.33 -21.77
C ASP A 293 -2.88 -10.17 -21.83
N LEU A 294 -3.40 -9.29 -20.97
CA LEU A 294 -4.84 -9.01 -20.87
C LEU A 294 -5.25 -7.72 -21.58
N ARG A 295 -4.38 -7.12 -22.42
CA ARG A 295 -4.65 -5.81 -23.06
C ARG A 295 -5.97 -5.77 -23.84
N GLU A 296 -6.38 -6.87 -24.47
CA GLU A 296 -7.65 -6.93 -25.22
C GLU A 296 -8.87 -6.89 -24.28
N VAL A 297 -8.77 -7.45 -23.08
CA VAL A 297 -9.84 -7.47 -22.07
C VAL A 297 -9.97 -6.11 -21.36
N VAL A 298 -8.85 -5.39 -21.22
CA VAL A 298 -8.79 -4.08 -20.53
C VAL A 298 -9.16 -2.91 -21.46
N GLY A 299 -8.96 -3.07 -22.76
CA GLY A 299 -9.21 -2.03 -23.77
C GLY A 299 -10.69 -1.82 -24.11
N ALA A 300 -11.59 -2.70 -23.67
CA ALA A 300 -13.03 -2.52 -23.84
C ALA A 300 -13.50 -1.34 -22.98
N VAL A 301 -14.19 -0.38 -23.60
CA VAL A 301 -14.88 0.70 -22.88
C VAL A 301 -15.93 0.04 -21.99
N PRO A 302 -16.02 0.38 -20.69
CA PRO A 302 -17.07 -0.13 -19.83
C PRO A 302 -18.43 0.10 -20.49
N PRO A 303 -19.33 -0.88 -20.52
CA PRO A 303 -20.68 -0.64 -20.99
C PRO A 303 -21.33 0.46 -20.13
N PRO A 304 -22.21 1.30 -20.71
CA PRO A 304 -22.98 2.26 -19.93
C PRO A 304 -23.67 1.53 -18.77
N VAL A 305 -23.55 2.08 -17.56
CA VAL A 305 -24.29 1.56 -16.41
C VAL A 305 -25.73 2.07 -16.54
N ASP A 306 -26.58 1.30 -17.21
CA ASP A 306 -28.02 1.58 -17.32
C ASP A 306 -28.80 1.16 -16.06
N GLU A 307 -28.13 0.55 -15.09
CA GLU A 307 -28.74 0.15 -13.82
C GLU A 307 -28.94 1.34 -12.88
N PRO A 308 -30.05 1.37 -12.11
CA PRO A 308 -30.26 2.40 -11.11
C PRO A 308 -29.15 2.34 -10.06
N VAL A 309 -28.56 3.50 -9.78
CA VAL A 309 -27.56 3.68 -8.74
C VAL A 309 -28.04 3.07 -7.43
N ARG A 310 -27.19 2.27 -6.79
CA ARG A 310 -27.52 1.62 -5.52
C ARG A 310 -27.89 2.66 -4.45
N PRO A 311 -28.92 2.40 -3.62
CA PRO A 311 -29.27 3.28 -2.52
C PRO A 311 -28.07 3.52 -1.60
N GLY A 312 -27.72 4.79 -1.37
CA GLY A 312 -26.59 5.19 -0.51
C GLY A 312 -25.26 5.39 -1.23
N ALA A 313 -25.16 5.06 -2.53
CA ALA A 313 -23.99 5.40 -3.33
C ALA A 313 -23.96 6.91 -3.65
N ILE A 314 -22.76 7.47 -3.65
CA ILE A 314 -22.48 8.87 -3.95
C ILE A 314 -22.14 8.97 -5.43
N THR A 315 -22.89 9.77 -6.19
CA THR A 315 -22.78 9.85 -7.66
C THR A 315 -22.01 11.09 -8.14
N GLY A 316 -21.54 11.06 -9.38
CA GLY A 316 -20.89 12.23 -10.00
C GLY A 316 -19.50 12.52 -9.43
N VAL A 317 -18.88 11.53 -8.79
CA VAL A 317 -17.61 11.69 -8.10
C VAL A 317 -16.47 11.73 -9.11
N GLY A 318 -15.59 12.73 -8.98
CA GLY A 318 -14.33 12.74 -9.70
C GLY A 318 -13.36 11.77 -9.02
N VAL A 319 -12.81 10.79 -9.74
CA VAL A 319 -11.89 9.80 -9.17
C VAL A 319 -10.65 9.66 -10.04
N GLN A 320 -9.50 9.60 -9.41
CA GLN A 320 -8.23 9.28 -10.05
C GLN A 320 -7.52 8.16 -9.28
N VAL A 321 -7.22 7.07 -9.97
CA VAL A 321 -6.41 5.98 -9.43
C VAL A 321 -4.94 6.35 -9.48
N VAL A 322 -4.24 6.18 -8.37
CA VAL A 322 -2.81 6.49 -8.24
C VAL A 322 -2.08 5.23 -7.81
N PRO A 323 -1.60 4.41 -8.76
CA PRO A 323 -0.74 3.28 -8.46
C PRO A 323 0.65 3.78 -8.08
N SER A 324 1.28 3.12 -7.11
CA SER A 324 2.68 3.38 -6.76
C SER A 324 3.46 2.10 -6.52
N GLY A 325 4.76 2.26 -6.34
CA GLY A 325 5.67 1.19 -5.95
C GLY A 325 7.03 1.27 -6.62
N PRO A 326 7.87 0.23 -6.46
CA PRO A 326 9.26 0.22 -6.92
C PRO A 326 9.49 0.43 -8.43
N GLY A 327 8.43 0.31 -9.24
CA GLY A 327 8.44 0.66 -10.67
C GLY A 327 8.41 2.16 -10.95
N PHE A 328 7.97 2.98 -9.99
CA PHE A 328 7.90 4.43 -10.07
C PHE A 328 9.16 5.04 -9.45
N THR A 329 9.93 5.78 -10.24
CA THR A 329 11.25 6.31 -9.83
C THR A 329 11.17 7.58 -9.00
N THR A 330 9.99 8.18 -8.85
CA THR A 330 9.80 9.52 -8.31
C THR A 330 9.10 9.56 -6.95
N GLU A 331 8.87 8.42 -6.29
CA GLU A 331 8.08 8.34 -5.04
C GLU A 331 6.72 9.07 -5.19
N ASN A 332 6.03 8.79 -6.30
CA ASN A 332 4.83 9.51 -6.74
C ASN A 332 3.76 9.64 -5.64
N ASN A 333 3.56 8.58 -4.86
CA ASN A 333 2.60 8.56 -3.76
C ASN A 333 2.98 9.53 -2.62
N LEU A 334 4.25 9.60 -2.22
CA LEU A 334 4.71 10.55 -1.21
C LEU A 334 4.54 12.00 -1.68
N ARG A 335 4.80 12.25 -2.97
CA ARG A 335 4.62 13.59 -3.57
C ARG A 335 3.16 14.01 -3.57
N LEU A 336 2.25 13.11 -3.97
CA LEU A 336 0.81 13.36 -3.89
C LEU A 336 0.38 13.70 -2.46
N PHE A 337 0.73 12.85 -1.49
CA PHE A 337 0.36 13.06 -0.10
C PHE A 337 0.89 14.40 0.39
N THR A 338 2.20 14.64 0.32
CA THR A 338 2.79 15.89 0.81
C THR A 338 2.22 17.14 0.13
N SER A 339 1.98 17.12 -1.19
CA SER A 339 1.33 18.23 -1.90
C SER A 339 -0.07 18.54 -1.34
N MET A 340 -0.88 17.52 -1.08
CA MET A 340 -2.22 17.70 -0.52
C MET A 340 -2.19 18.18 0.93
N LEU A 341 -1.31 17.61 1.77
CA LEU A 341 -1.19 18.01 3.18
C LEU A 341 -0.68 19.44 3.35
N TYR A 342 0.29 19.88 2.53
CA TYR A 342 0.75 21.28 2.57
C TYR A 342 -0.35 22.26 2.15
N SER A 343 -1.26 21.83 1.28
CA SER A 343 -2.33 22.66 0.70
C SER A 343 -3.57 22.79 1.58
N ALA A 344 -3.65 22.06 2.71
CA ALA A 344 -4.79 22.15 3.62
C ALA A 344 -4.95 23.58 4.17
N GLU A 345 -6.18 24.10 4.17
CA GLU A 345 -6.50 25.45 4.61
C GLU A 345 -7.26 25.48 5.95
N ARG A 346 -8.11 24.47 6.20
CA ARG A 346 -9.02 24.42 7.35
C ARG A 346 -8.86 23.15 8.19
N ARG A 347 -8.95 21.98 7.56
CA ARG A 347 -9.00 20.69 8.26
C ARG A 347 -8.24 19.61 7.52
N LEU A 348 -7.52 18.80 8.28
CA LEU A 348 -6.83 17.62 7.80
C LEU A 348 -7.12 16.44 8.74
N SER A 349 -7.72 15.38 8.22
CA SER A 349 -8.13 14.22 9.02
C SER A 349 -7.51 12.95 8.45
N LEU A 350 -6.55 12.37 9.18
CA LEU A 350 -5.69 11.29 8.73
C LEU A 350 -6.01 9.99 9.48
N THR A 351 -6.14 8.87 8.77
CA THR A 351 -6.28 7.53 9.35
C THR A 351 -5.23 6.61 8.77
N SER A 352 -4.38 6.03 9.62
CA SER A 352 -3.36 5.04 9.20
C SER A 352 -3.05 4.06 10.34
N PRO A 353 -2.98 2.73 10.10
CA PRO A 353 -2.56 1.77 11.12
C PRO A 353 -1.11 1.96 11.55
N TYR A 354 -0.28 2.38 10.59
CA TYR A 354 1.14 2.57 10.75
C TYR A 354 1.48 3.97 10.26
N PHE A 355 1.75 4.85 11.20
CA PHE A 355 2.15 6.23 10.99
C PHE A 355 3.61 6.36 11.40
N VAL A 356 4.48 6.03 10.46
CA VAL A 356 5.95 6.10 10.59
C VAL A 356 6.45 7.01 9.48
N PRO A 357 6.11 8.32 9.56
CA PRO A 357 6.30 9.26 8.47
C PRO A 357 7.79 9.46 8.20
N ASP A 358 8.12 9.75 6.94
CA ASP A 358 9.41 10.34 6.63
C ASP A 358 9.43 11.84 7.00
N ASP A 359 10.60 12.46 6.95
CA ASP A 359 10.76 13.87 7.33
C ASP A 359 9.85 14.81 6.51
N SER A 360 9.59 14.47 5.24
CA SER A 360 8.76 15.31 4.36
C SER A 360 7.30 15.25 4.75
N LEU A 361 6.80 14.05 5.07
CA LEU A 361 5.43 13.85 5.54
C LEU A 361 5.23 14.44 6.95
N LEU A 362 6.20 14.22 7.85
CA LEU A 362 6.17 14.79 9.20
C LEU A 362 6.12 16.32 9.16
N TYR A 363 6.95 16.95 8.32
CA TYR A 363 6.92 18.41 8.15
C TYR A 363 5.62 18.91 7.53
N ALA A 364 5.05 18.21 6.55
CA ALA A 364 3.77 18.64 5.97
C ALA A 364 2.67 18.73 7.04
N ILE A 365 2.57 17.71 7.89
CA ILE A 365 1.54 17.59 8.93
C ILE A 365 1.78 18.59 10.06
N THR A 366 3.01 18.67 10.57
CA THR A 366 3.34 19.60 11.66
C THR A 366 3.26 21.05 11.21
N THR A 367 3.64 21.37 9.98
CA THR A 367 3.50 22.73 9.41
C THR A 367 2.04 23.11 9.23
N ALA A 368 1.18 22.17 8.78
CA ALA A 368 -0.26 22.42 8.68
C ALA A 368 -0.85 22.78 10.05
N ALA A 369 -0.56 21.97 11.08
CA ALA A 369 -1.02 22.24 12.44
C ALA A 369 -0.50 23.59 12.99
N GLN A 370 0.78 23.89 12.79
CA GLN A 370 1.40 25.16 13.23
C GLN A 370 0.86 26.39 12.50
N ARG A 371 0.31 26.22 11.29
CA ARG A 371 -0.38 27.28 10.54
C ARG A 371 -1.82 27.51 11.01
N GLY A 372 -2.33 26.67 11.92
CA GLY A 372 -3.69 26.76 12.45
C GLY A 372 -4.71 25.88 11.72
N VAL A 373 -4.28 24.95 10.87
CA VAL A 373 -5.17 23.91 10.33
C VAL A 373 -5.55 22.94 11.44
N GLU A 374 -6.81 22.54 11.52
CA GLU A 374 -7.27 21.49 12.43
C GLU A 374 -6.77 20.13 11.93
N VAL A 375 -5.73 19.61 12.56
CA VAL A 375 -5.14 18.32 12.17
C VAL A 375 -5.49 17.23 13.17
N GLU A 376 -6.09 16.15 12.67
CA GLU A 376 -6.44 14.96 13.44
C GLU A 376 -5.74 13.72 12.85
N LEU A 377 -5.27 12.85 13.73
CA LEU A 377 -4.64 11.58 13.39
C LEU A 377 -5.29 10.43 14.17
N PHE A 378 -5.95 9.53 13.45
CA PHE A 378 -6.55 8.30 13.97
C PHE A 378 -5.57 7.13 13.81
N VAL A 379 -5.27 6.48 14.94
CA VAL A 379 -4.34 5.35 15.05
C VAL A 379 -4.87 4.36 16.10
N GLY A 380 -4.50 3.09 16.01
CA GLY A 380 -4.88 2.10 17.02
C GLY A 380 -4.24 2.36 18.40
N ALA A 381 -5.01 2.17 19.48
CA ALA A 381 -4.45 2.10 20.85
C ALA A 381 -3.44 0.94 20.97
N THR A 382 -3.73 -0.17 20.26
CA THR A 382 -2.80 -1.26 19.99
C THR A 382 -2.49 -1.40 18.51
N ALA A 383 -1.34 -1.99 18.22
CA ALA A 383 -1.04 -2.50 16.89
C ALA A 383 -0.81 -4.02 16.94
N ASP A 384 -0.88 -4.63 15.77
CA ASP A 384 -0.53 -6.02 15.52
C ASP A 384 0.99 -6.26 15.44
N GLN A 385 1.79 -5.21 15.19
CA GLN A 385 3.24 -5.27 15.06
C GLN A 385 3.95 -4.44 16.14
N PHE A 386 4.70 -5.12 17.03
CA PHE A 386 5.38 -4.49 18.17
C PHE A 386 6.36 -3.38 17.76
N MET A 387 7.28 -3.68 16.84
CA MET A 387 8.31 -2.72 16.44
C MET A 387 7.68 -1.49 15.76
N VAL A 388 6.66 -1.71 14.92
CA VAL A 388 5.97 -0.63 14.19
C VAL A 388 5.18 0.26 15.15
N ALA A 389 4.47 -0.34 16.12
CA ALA A 389 3.74 0.41 17.15
C ALA A 389 4.65 1.37 17.92
N HIS A 390 5.81 0.89 18.35
CA HIS A 390 6.77 1.67 19.11
C HIS A 390 7.52 2.70 18.25
N ALA A 391 7.81 2.38 16.98
CA ALA A 391 8.36 3.34 16.03
C ALA A 391 7.37 4.48 15.75
N GLN A 392 6.10 4.19 15.49
CA GLN A 392 5.03 5.18 15.33
C GLN A 392 4.93 6.10 16.55
N ARG A 393 4.86 5.50 17.74
CA ARG A 393 4.80 6.20 19.02
C ARG A 393 5.94 7.20 19.19
N SER A 394 7.14 6.92 18.69
CA SER A 394 8.28 7.85 18.78
C SER A 394 8.04 9.22 18.13
N TYR A 395 7.05 9.34 17.22
CA TYR A 395 6.69 10.61 16.55
C TYR A 395 5.60 11.41 17.28
N TYR A 396 4.87 10.82 18.23
CA TYR A 396 3.71 11.46 18.85
C TYR A 396 4.05 12.74 19.61
N GLU A 397 5.21 12.83 20.26
CA GLU A 397 5.56 14.07 20.98
C GLU A 397 5.72 15.26 20.03
N ALA A 398 6.32 15.04 18.86
CA ALA A 398 6.47 16.08 17.85
C ALA A 398 5.12 16.52 17.29
N LEU A 399 4.23 15.56 17.01
CA LEU A 399 2.88 15.82 16.50
C LEU A 399 2.03 16.59 17.53
N LEU A 400 1.96 16.10 18.77
CA LEU A 400 1.20 16.72 19.85
C LEU A 400 1.71 18.13 20.17
N THR A 401 3.04 18.32 20.16
CA THR A 401 3.65 19.65 20.37
C THR A 401 3.33 20.61 19.23
N ALA A 402 3.18 20.12 18.00
CA ALA A 402 2.79 20.93 16.85
C ALA A 402 1.29 21.28 16.82
N GLY A 403 0.47 20.67 17.68
CA GLY A 403 -0.98 20.90 17.74
C GLY A 403 -1.83 19.84 17.02
N VAL A 404 -1.24 18.72 16.59
CA VAL A 404 -1.99 17.60 16.02
C VAL A 404 -2.75 16.88 17.13
N ARG A 405 -4.05 16.63 16.90
CA ARG A 405 -4.91 15.84 17.80
C ARG A 405 -4.80 14.37 17.45
N ILE A 406 -4.35 13.54 18.39
CA ILE A 406 -4.18 12.10 18.17
C ILE A 406 -5.33 11.36 18.85
N TRP A 407 -6.05 10.56 18.07
CA TRP A 407 -7.17 9.73 18.51
C TRP A 407 -6.76 8.27 18.52
N LEU A 408 -6.87 7.64 19.69
CA LEU A 408 -6.53 6.23 19.90
C LEU A 408 -7.80 5.37 19.79
N TYR A 409 -7.91 4.61 18.70
CA TYR A 409 -9.00 3.66 18.47
C TYR A 409 -8.93 2.48 19.46
N PRO A 410 -10.05 2.08 20.09
CA PRO A 410 -10.02 1.24 21.28
C PRO A 410 -9.58 -0.20 21.03
N GLU A 411 -8.94 -0.79 22.05
CA GLU A 411 -8.70 -2.23 22.13
C GLU A 411 -10.02 -3.01 22.29
N PRO A 412 -10.09 -4.28 21.82
CA PRO A 412 -9.05 -5.08 21.19
C PRO A 412 -8.89 -4.85 19.68
N TYR A 413 -9.63 -3.90 19.09
CA TYR A 413 -9.63 -3.65 17.66
C TYR A 413 -8.34 -3.00 17.17
N VAL A 414 -7.97 -3.29 15.92
CA VAL A 414 -6.82 -2.69 15.24
C VAL A 414 -7.33 -1.89 14.07
N LEU A 415 -7.32 -0.55 14.20
CA LEU A 415 -7.68 0.35 13.12
C LEU A 415 -6.67 0.21 11.97
N HIS A 416 -7.10 -0.39 10.88
CA HIS A 416 -6.29 -0.70 9.71
C HIS A 416 -6.82 -0.01 8.44
N ALA A 417 -7.83 0.85 8.56
CA ALA A 417 -8.23 1.78 7.50
C ALA A 417 -7.09 2.74 7.12
N LYS A 418 -7.01 3.09 5.84
CA LYS A 418 -5.96 3.94 5.26
C LYS A 418 -6.60 4.97 4.36
N HIS A 419 -6.84 6.14 4.93
CA HIS A 419 -7.55 7.20 4.24
C HIS A 419 -7.29 8.55 4.89
N PHE A 420 -7.55 9.62 4.14
CA PHE A 420 -7.58 10.95 4.71
C PHE A 420 -8.46 11.90 3.89
N THR A 421 -8.84 13.00 4.53
CA THR A 421 -9.53 14.12 3.88
C THR A 421 -8.72 15.40 4.02
N VAL A 422 -8.80 16.25 2.99
CA VAL A 422 -8.21 17.60 2.98
C VAL A 422 -9.32 18.60 2.72
N ASP A 423 -9.61 19.38 3.76
CA ASP A 423 -10.73 20.31 3.79
C ASP A 423 -12.03 19.61 3.35
N ASP A 424 -12.90 20.33 2.65
CA ASP A 424 -14.11 19.84 1.99
C ASP A 424 -13.88 19.47 0.51
N ARG A 425 -12.61 19.31 0.11
CA ARG A 425 -12.21 19.28 -1.31
C ARG A 425 -11.84 17.89 -1.83
N VAL A 426 -11.05 17.15 -1.05
CA VAL A 426 -10.45 15.88 -1.50
C VAL A 426 -10.53 14.81 -0.42
N ALA A 427 -10.93 13.61 -0.82
CA ALA A 427 -10.86 12.39 -0.03
C ALA A 427 -9.88 11.42 -0.70
N VAL A 428 -9.08 10.71 0.10
CA VAL A 428 -8.17 9.69 -0.39
C VAL A 428 -8.42 8.40 0.37
N VAL A 429 -8.63 7.30 -0.34
CA VAL A 429 -8.82 5.95 0.22
C VAL A 429 -7.93 4.97 -0.55
N GLY A 430 -7.29 4.02 0.12
CA GLY A 430 -6.51 3.01 -0.60
C GLY A 430 -5.74 2.05 0.29
N SER A 431 -4.70 1.46 -0.29
CA SER A 431 -3.88 0.44 0.39
C SER A 431 -2.65 0.98 1.09
N SER A 432 -2.26 2.22 0.80
CA SER A 432 -0.99 2.80 1.24
C SER A 432 -1.06 3.31 2.69
N ASN A 433 -0.11 2.88 3.51
CA ASN A 433 0.10 3.51 4.82
C ASN A 433 0.89 4.82 4.67
N MET A 434 0.83 5.62 5.73
CA MET A 434 1.67 6.80 5.90
C MET A 434 3.03 6.43 6.51
N ASP A 435 3.75 5.51 5.85
CA ASP A 435 5.07 5.03 6.27
C ASP A 435 6.08 4.97 5.12
N MET A 436 7.37 5.00 5.47
CA MET A 436 8.48 5.01 4.51
C MET A 436 8.44 3.83 3.52
N ARG A 437 7.96 2.67 3.97
CA ARG A 437 7.93 1.45 3.16
C ARG A 437 6.82 1.46 2.12
N SER A 438 5.66 1.97 2.47
CA SER A 438 4.54 2.13 1.54
C SER A 438 4.88 3.11 0.43
N PHE A 439 5.70 4.13 0.73
CA PHE A 439 6.16 5.09 -0.28
C PHE A 439 7.33 4.59 -1.14
N ALA A 440 8.21 3.74 -0.61
CA ALA A 440 9.45 3.36 -1.29
C ALA A 440 9.51 1.92 -1.81
N LEU A 441 8.84 0.96 -1.16
CA LEU A 441 9.09 -0.48 -1.35
C LEU A 441 7.85 -1.28 -1.75
N ASN A 442 6.67 -0.92 -1.27
CA ASN A 442 5.44 -1.66 -1.58
C ASN A 442 4.81 -1.16 -2.88
N TYR A 443 4.20 -2.09 -3.62
CA TYR A 443 3.22 -1.69 -4.63
C TYR A 443 1.93 -1.32 -3.91
N GLU A 444 1.44 -0.10 -4.12
CA GLU A 444 0.22 0.41 -3.52
C GLU A 444 -0.72 0.92 -4.60
N VAL A 445 -1.98 1.13 -4.23
CA VAL A 445 -2.98 1.82 -5.03
C VAL A 445 -3.81 2.69 -4.09
N VAL A 446 -3.98 3.95 -4.45
CA VAL A 446 -4.89 4.87 -3.76
C VAL A 446 -5.82 5.52 -4.77
N MET A 447 -7.00 5.93 -4.32
CA MET A 447 -7.99 6.65 -5.11
C MET A 447 -8.11 8.05 -4.52
N MET A 448 -7.76 9.06 -5.32
CA MET A 448 -8.04 10.45 -5.00
C MET A 448 -9.43 10.78 -5.54
N MET A 449 -10.33 11.16 -4.64
CA MET A 449 -11.73 11.43 -4.92
C MET A 449 -12.06 12.89 -4.65
N THR A 450 -12.88 13.48 -5.50
CA THR A 450 -13.31 14.87 -5.39
C THR A 450 -14.83 14.98 -5.41
N GLY A 451 -15.34 15.93 -4.64
CA GLY A 451 -16.77 16.16 -4.44
C GLY A 451 -17.11 16.27 -2.96
N ALA A 452 -17.92 17.27 -2.61
CA ALA A 452 -18.26 17.54 -1.21
C ALA A 452 -18.96 16.35 -0.54
N GLU A 453 -19.79 15.61 -1.28
CA GLU A 453 -20.53 14.47 -0.73
C GLU A 453 -19.64 13.28 -0.38
N VAL A 454 -18.64 12.95 -1.21
CA VAL A 454 -17.70 11.85 -0.92
C VAL A 454 -16.77 12.21 0.23
N VAL A 455 -16.35 13.48 0.32
CA VAL A 455 -15.59 13.98 1.46
C VAL A 455 -16.43 13.88 2.74
N ALA A 456 -17.67 14.37 2.73
CA ALA A 456 -18.58 14.24 3.86
C ALA A 456 -18.89 12.78 4.23
N GLY A 457 -18.93 11.87 3.25
CA GLY A 457 -19.04 10.43 3.46
C GLY A 457 -17.87 9.87 4.26
N LEU A 458 -16.65 10.22 3.87
CA LEU A 458 -15.45 9.79 4.57
C LEU A 458 -15.32 10.46 5.95
N GLU A 459 -15.75 11.71 6.09
CA GLU A 459 -15.81 12.40 7.38
C GLU A 459 -16.78 11.70 8.36
N ARG A 460 -17.93 11.18 7.90
CA ARG A 460 -18.83 10.39 8.77
C ARG A 460 -18.17 9.12 9.32
N VAL A 461 -17.34 8.45 8.51
CA VAL A 461 -16.54 7.30 8.95
C VAL A 461 -15.54 7.75 10.03
N GLN A 462 -14.84 8.86 9.80
CA GLN A 462 -13.88 9.41 10.76
C GLN A 462 -14.54 9.93 12.04
N ASP A 463 -15.74 10.50 11.96
CA ASP A 463 -16.52 10.93 13.12
C ASP A 463 -16.93 9.74 13.99
N THR A 464 -17.27 8.61 13.35
CA THR A 464 -17.50 7.34 14.04
C THR A 464 -16.23 6.91 14.78
N TYR A 465 -15.06 6.94 14.11
CA TYR A 465 -13.80 6.62 14.76
C TYR A 465 -13.50 7.55 15.94
N ARG A 466 -13.76 8.86 15.80
CA ARG A 466 -13.60 9.84 16.88
C ARG A 466 -14.49 9.52 18.07
N SER A 467 -15.76 9.18 17.83
CA SER A 467 -16.73 8.87 18.89
C SER A 467 -16.35 7.64 19.72
N LEU A 468 -15.60 6.70 19.12
CA LEU A 468 -15.14 5.48 19.77
C LEU A 468 -13.74 5.62 20.40
N SER A 469 -12.98 6.63 19.98
CA SER A 469 -11.57 6.80 20.34
C SER A 469 -11.39 7.63 21.61
N THR A 470 -10.20 7.49 22.22
CA THR A 470 -9.75 8.40 23.29
C THR A 470 -8.71 9.38 22.73
N GLU A 471 -8.86 10.67 23.04
CA GLU A 471 -7.86 11.68 22.68
C GLU A 471 -6.58 11.49 23.53
N LEU A 472 -5.44 11.36 22.88
CA LEU A 472 -4.14 11.32 23.53
C LEU A 472 -3.62 12.76 23.71
N THR A 473 -3.50 13.20 24.95
CA THR A 473 -2.97 14.54 25.26
C THR A 473 -1.44 14.53 25.46
N LEU A 474 -0.83 15.69 25.28
CA LEU A 474 0.62 15.88 25.51
C LEU A 474 1.03 15.56 26.94
N ASP A 475 0.20 15.90 27.93
CA ASP A 475 0.50 15.64 29.35
C ASP A 475 0.49 14.14 29.65
N VAL A 476 -0.52 13.41 29.16
CA VAL A 476 -0.58 11.95 29.24
C VAL A 476 0.64 11.34 28.55
N TRP A 477 0.99 11.85 27.37
CA TRP A 477 2.15 11.37 26.63
C TRP A 477 3.48 11.59 27.36
N ARG A 478 3.64 12.74 28.03
CA ARG A 478 4.84 13.04 28.82
C ARG A 478 4.89 12.28 30.14
N ALA A 479 3.78 11.77 30.67
CA ALA A 479 3.77 10.99 31.91
C ALA A 479 4.39 9.58 31.78
N ARG A 480 4.69 9.11 30.57
CA ARG A 480 5.23 7.77 30.32
C ARG A 480 6.58 7.51 30.99
N THR A 481 6.79 6.27 31.40
CA THR A 481 8.02 5.82 32.07
C THR A 481 9.26 5.95 31.19
N ARG A 482 10.44 6.07 31.80
CA ARG A 482 11.72 6.11 31.08
C ARG A 482 11.94 4.87 30.22
N GLY A 483 11.50 3.70 30.69
CA GLY A 483 11.58 2.43 29.93
C GLY A 483 10.75 2.47 28.65
N GLN A 484 9.49 2.92 28.72
CA GLN A 484 8.64 3.07 27.53
C GLN A 484 9.26 4.02 26.51
N ARG A 485 9.77 5.18 26.96
CA ARG A 485 10.44 6.15 26.07
C ARG A 485 11.69 5.56 25.41
N TYR A 486 12.48 4.79 26.16
CA TYR A 486 13.67 4.13 25.62
C TYR A 486 13.31 3.12 24.52
N VAL A 487 12.27 2.30 24.74
CA VAL A 487 11.80 1.33 23.74
C VAL A 487 11.32 2.04 22.48
N ASP A 488 10.50 3.09 22.59
CA ASP A 488 10.03 3.85 21.43
C ASP A 488 11.18 4.45 20.62
N ASN A 489 12.15 5.08 21.30
CA ASN A 489 13.31 5.67 20.66
C ASN A 489 14.20 4.63 19.98
N LEU A 490 14.36 3.46 20.61
CA LEU A 490 15.11 2.36 20.01
C LEU A 490 14.40 1.82 18.77
N MET A 491 13.08 1.64 18.84
CA MET A 491 12.29 1.15 17.71
C MET A 491 12.22 2.18 16.57
N ARG A 492 12.33 3.49 16.84
CA ARG A 492 12.48 4.53 15.80
C ARG A 492 13.64 4.25 14.85
N LEU A 493 14.75 3.69 15.33
CA LEU A 493 15.89 3.34 14.47
C LEU A 493 15.56 2.27 13.43
N THR A 494 14.49 1.51 13.66
CA THR A 494 14.01 0.50 12.72
C THR A 494 13.02 1.06 11.70
N ALA A 495 12.60 2.33 11.79
CA ALA A 495 11.63 2.96 10.89
C ALA A 495 12.00 2.88 9.40
N THR A 496 13.30 2.90 9.08
CA THR A 496 13.78 2.78 7.69
C THR A 496 13.84 1.34 7.17
N LEU A 497 13.72 0.36 8.07
CA LEU A 497 13.74 -1.08 7.79
C LEU A 497 12.33 -1.69 7.81
N GLN A 498 11.39 -1.02 8.49
CA GLN A 498 10.02 -1.47 8.71
C GLN A 498 9.17 -1.36 7.47
#